data_AF-A0A1S1MVI1-F1
#
_entry.id   AF-A0A1S1MVI1-F1
#
_cell.length_a   1.000
_cell.length_b   1.000
_cell.length_c   1.000
_cell.angle_alpha   90.00
_cell.angle_beta   90.00
_cell.angle_gamma   90.00
#
_symmetry.space_group_name_H-M   'P 1'
#
loop_
_entity.id
_entity.type
_entity.pdbx_description
1 polymer ?
#
loop_
_entity_poly.entity_id
_entity_poly.type
_entity_poly.pdbx_seq_one_letter_code
_entity_poly.pdbx_strand_id
1 'polypeptide(L)'
;MYELNGIAIWSLQALAIDFAIIIALFVSLKFIKGWVSNLHANDEITERDNFAFGISFAGGLAALAIVLTGVSSGSFAPSLSQEALLMGGYGLLAIVLIKLGHFFQDKVALPKVSLHSEIAKGNTTASLIDFGHVVSVAVVIRSALLWVATEGWHGLPIVIAAFIIANIALLLVSQYRVQLFKRTNRSGDCLQQAIVDGNLAVGVRYAGFLIGSALAVTAASGIAPYAADNLLVSLTSWALSALVSLVVFILLHLLTIKIILAGCDISDEVNRQKNVGVATISAAISFAIGISMATLLGA
;
A
#
# COMPACT_ATOMS: atom_id res chain seq x y z
N MET A 1 35.18 25.60 -11.36
CA MET A 1 34.86 25.38 -9.93
C MET A 1 33.45 25.89 -9.74
N TYR A 2 32.47 25.03 -9.50
CA TYR A 2 31.07 25.46 -9.35
C TYR A 2 30.93 26.13 -7.97
N GLU A 3 30.63 27.43 -7.94
CA GLU A 3 30.25 28.12 -6.70
C GLU A 3 28.79 27.78 -6.39
N LEU A 4 28.57 27.04 -5.31
CA LEU A 4 27.23 26.80 -4.79
C LEU A 4 26.72 28.10 -4.16
N ASN A 5 25.63 28.65 -4.68
CA ASN A 5 24.97 29.79 -4.05
C ASN A 5 24.29 29.37 -2.74
N GLY A 6 23.89 30.35 -1.91
CA GLY A 6 23.29 30.07 -0.60
C GLY A 6 22.02 29.21 -0.66
N ILE A 7 21.24 29.30 -1.74
CA ILE A 7 20.04 28.48 -1.98
C ILE A 7 20.43 27.02 -2.23
N ALA A 8 21.47 26.77 -3.02
CA ALA A 8 21.96 25.41 -3.27
C ALA A 8 22.51 24.75 -2.00
N ILE A 9 23.24 25.52 -1.17
CA ILE A 9 23.75 25.04 0.12
C ILE A 9 22.59 24.70 1.07
N TRP A 10 21.58 25.57 1.14
CA TRP A 10 20.37 25.35 1.92
C TRP A 10 19.65 24.04 1.54
N SER A 11 19.35 23.86 0.25
CA SER A 11 18.66 22.66 -0.24
C SER A 11 19.45 21.38 0.04
N LEU A 12 20.78 21.42 -0.06
CA LEU A 12 21.63 20.27 0.28
C LEU A 12 21.57 19.93 1.78
N GLN A 13 21.53 20.93 2.66
CA GLN A 13 21.40 20.73 4.11
C GLN A 13 20.04 20.13 4.47
N ALA A 14 18.95 20.64 3.88
CA ALA A 14 17.61 20.12 4.09
C ALA A 14 17.50 18.66 3.61
N LEU A 15 17.96 18.36 2.40
CA LEU A 15 18.02 16.98 1.88
C LEU A 15 18.84 16.04 2.76
N ALA A 16 19.99 16.49 3.27
CA ALA A 16 20.82 15.67 4.15
C ALA A 16 20.09 15.31 5.46
N ILE A 17 19.35 16.26 6.04
CA ILE A 17 18.51 16.02 7.22
C ILE A 17 17.38 15.05 6.89
N ASP A 18 16.70 15.23 5.77
CA ASP A 18 15.62 14.34 5.34
C ASP A 18 16.11 12.90 5.17
N PHE A 19 17.22 12.70 4.45
CA PHE A 19 17.82 11.38 4.30
C PHE A 19 18.25 10.77 5.64
N ALA A 20 18.83 11.56 6.54
CA ALA A 20 19.20 11.08 7.87
C ALA A 20 17.96 10.59 8.65
N ILE A 21 16.85 11.32 8.59
CA ILE A 21 15.59 10.95 9.25
C ILE A 21 14.95 9.73 8.57
N ILE A 22 14.90 9.69 7.25
CA ILE A 22 14.38 8.54 6.48
C ILE A 22 15.13 7.26 6.87
N ILE A 23 16.46 7.31 6.93
CA ILE A 23 17.28 6.17 7.37
C ILE A 23 17.00 5.81 8.84
N ALA A 24 16.90 6.80 9.72
CA ALA A 24 16.56 6.56 11.13
C ALA A 24 15.18 5.88 11.28
N LEU A 25 14.19 6.29 10.48
CA LEU A 25 12.85 5.69 10.46
C LEU A 25 12.89 4.25 9.92
N PHE A 26 13.63 3.97 8.85
CA PHE A 26 13.82 2.59 8.37
C PHE A 26 14.49 1.70 9.42
N VAL A 27 15.53 2.20 10.08
CA VAL A 27 16.20 1.50 11.17
C VAL A 27 15.25 1.28 12.35
N SER A 28 14.38 2.25 12.67
CA SER A 28 13.38 2.13 13.73
C SER A 28 12.40 0.97 13.51
N LEU A 29 12.05 0.66 12.25
CA LEU A 29 11.15 -0.46 11.93
C LEU A 29 11.70 -1.82 12.37
N LYS A 30 13.03 -2.00 12.37
CA LYS A 30 13.67 -3.22 12.90
C LYS A 30 13.30 -3.43 14.37
N PHE A 31 13.34 -2.37 15.16
CA PHE A 31 13.06 -2.41 16.59
C PHE A 31 11.55 -2.51 16.87
N ILE A 32 10.72 -1.81 16.10
CA ILE A 32 9.26 -1.84 16.25
C ILE A 32 8.72 -3.23 15.92
N LYS A 33 9.20 -3.89 14.86
CA LYS A 33 8.69 -5.20 14.47
C LYS A 33 9.06 -6.27 15.49
N GLY A 34 10.30 -6.27 16.00
CA GLY A 34 10.72 -7.15 17.10
C GLY A 34 9.89 -7.00 18.38
N TRP A 35 9.33 -5.81 18.62
CA TRP A 35 8.49 -5.55 19.80
C TRP A 35 7.01 -5.91 19.60
N VAL A 36 6.47 -5.77 18.40
CA VAL A 36 5.03 -5.97 18.11
C VAL A 36 4.69 -7.42 17.78
N SER A 37 5.63 -8.22 17.26
CA SER A 37 5.34 -9.62 16.89
C SER A 37 5.54 -10.63 18.02
N ASN A 38 6.07 -10.27 19.20
CA ASN A 38 6.55 -11.25 20.20
C ASN A 38 7.55 -12.29 19.62
N LEU A 39 8.09 -11.98 18.44
CA LEU A 39 9.09 -12.73 17.69
C LEU A 39 10.23 -11.74 17.53
N HIS A 40 11.39 -12.03 18.11
CA HIS A 40 12.56 -11.19 17.92
C HIS A 40 12.98 -11.28 16.46
N ALA A 41 13.04 -10.15 15.76
CA ALA A 41 13.32 -10.11 14.32
C ALA A 41 14.69 -10.74 13.96
N ASN A 42 15.65 -10.76 14.89
CA ASN A 42 16.93 -11.45 14.69
C ASN A 42 16.76 -12.98 14.82
N ASP A 43 16.07 -13.48 15.85
CA ASP A 43 15.86 -14.92 16.03
C ASP A 43 15.04 -15.52 14.85
N GLU A 44 14.04 -14.78 14.36
CA GLU A 44 13.15 -15.25 13.28
C GLU A 44 13.81 -15.25 11.88
N ILE A 45 14.66 -14.25 11.59
CA ILE A 45 15.34 -14.11 10.28
C ILE A 45 16.64 -14.91 10.23
N THR A 46 17.43 -14.93 11.31
CA THR A 46 18.78 -15.50 11.30
C THR A 46 18.88 -16.87 11.97
N GLU A 47 17.94 -17.27 12.82
CA GLU A 47 17.95 -18.60 13.46
C GLU A 47 16.85 -19.55 12.95
N ARG A 48 15.73 -19.03 12.43
CA ARG A 48 14.60 -19.85 11.94
C ARG A 48 14.38 -19.88 10.42
N ASP A 49 15.16 -19.12 9.63
CA ASP A 49 15.02 -19.00 8.17
C ASP A 49 13.57 -18.72 7.71
N ASN A 50 12.81 -17.91 8.46
CA ASN A 50 11.42 -17.64 8.14
C ASN A 50 11.30 -16.64 6.96
N PHE A 51 11.31 -17.17 5.73
CA PHE A 51 11.14 -16.38 4.50
C PHE A 51 9.86 -15.53 4.50
N ALA A 52 8.76 -16.05 5.07
CA ALA A 52 7.50 -15.32 5.14
C ALA A 52 7.62 -14.06 6.02
N PHE A 53 8.31 -14.15 7.15
CA PHE A 53 8.59 -12.98 7.99
C PHE A 53 9.44 -11.94 7.25
N GLY A 54 10.45 -12.40 6.49
CA GLY A 54 11.30 -11.57 5.64
C GLY A 54 10.52 -10.79 4.58
N ILE A 55 9.62 -11.45 3.84
CA ILE A 55 8.74 -10.81 2.84
C ILE A 55 7.84 -9.76 3.50
N SER A 56 7.20 -10.09 4.62
CA SER A 56 6.38 -9.14 5.38
C SER A 56 7.20 -7.93 5.88
N PHE A 57 8.46 -8.14 6.29
CA PHE A 57 9.34 -7.05 6.74
C PHE A 57 9.73 -6.13 5.58
N ALA A 58 10.08 -6.71 4.42
CA ALA A 58 10.32 -5.97 3.19
C ALA A 58 9.08 -5.15 2.78
N GLY A 59 7.87 -5.67 2.98
CA GLY A 59 6.62 -4.93 2.76
C GLY A 59 6.50 -3.69 3.65
N GLY A 60 6.84 -3.82 4.94
CA GLY A 60 6.91 -2.68 5.85
C GLY A 60 7.92 -1.60 5.42
N LEU A 61 9.12 -2.00 5.00
CA LEU A 61 10.14 -1.08 4.48
C LEU A 61 9.66 -0.38 3.19
N ALA A 62 9.11 -1.14 2.24
CA ALA A 62 8.60 -0.60 0.98
C ALA A 62 7.44 0.38 1.23
N ALA A 63 6.52 0.03 2.12
CA ALA A 63 5.40 0.88 2.50
C ALA A 63 5.87 2.20 3.13
N LEU A 64 6.81 2.15 4.07
CA LEU A 64 7.36 3.37 4.67
C LEU A 64 8.07 4.22 3.62
N ALA A 65 8.86 3.61 2.72
CA ALA A 65 9.52 4.33 1.63
C ALA A 65 8.51 5.06 0.73
N ILE A 66 7.42 4.37 0.34
CA ILE A 66 6.34 4.95 -0.47
C ILE A 66 5.71 6.15 0.23
N VAL A 67 5.34 6.05 1.51
CA VAL A 67 4.71 7.18 2.22
C VAL A 67 5.67 8.36 2.36
N LEU A 68 6.94 8.11 2.65
CA LEU A 68 7.94 9.16 2.83
C LEU A 68 8.16 9.98 1.55
N THR A 69 7.98 9.39 0.37
CA THR A 69 7.98 10.19 -0.87
C THR A 69 6.85 11.23 -0.92
N GLY A 70 5.71 10.97 -0.26
CA GLY A 70 4.62 11.95 -0.14
C GLY A 70 4.96 13.07 0.85
N VAL A 71 5.69 12.75 1.92
CA VAL A 71 6.17 13.73 2.90
C VAL A 71 7.24 14.65 2.28
N SER A 72 8.14 14.09 1.47
CA SER A 72 9.28 14.82 0.89
C SER A 72 8.97 15.55 -0.42
N SER A 73 7.73 15.54 -0.91
CA SER A 73 7.35 16.19 -2.19
C SER A 73 7.00 17.68 -2.04
N GLY A 74 7.03 18.22 -0.82
CA GLY A 74 6.76 19.63 -0.53
C GLY A 74 7.99 20.55 -0.69
N SER A 75 7.78 21.85 -0.50
CA SER A 75 8.89 22.80 -0.38
C SER A 75 9.59 22.65 0.97
N PHE A 76 10.91 22.87 1.01
CA PHE A 76 11.65 22.88 2.26
C PHE A 76 11.10 23.93 3.24
N ALA A 77 11.09 23.57 4.52
CA ALA A 77 10.72 24.44 5.61
C ALA A 77 11.67 25.65 5.72
N PRO A 78 11.26 26.73 6.41
CA PRO A 78 12.12 27.91 6.61
C PRO A 78 13.39 27.66 7.43
N SER A 79 13.49 26.54 8.16
CA SER A 79 14.63 26.24 9.03
C SER A 79 14.86 24.73 9.17
N LEU A 80 16.11 24.33 9.44
CA LEU A 80 16.51 22.91 9.49
C LEU A 80 15.81 22.14 10.62
N SER A 81 15.54 22.83 11.73
CA SER A 81 14.77 22.26 12.84
C SER A 81 13.31 22.03 12.48
N GLN A 82 12.69 22.94 11.71
CA GLN A 82 11.33 22.76 11.22
C GLN A 82 11.25 21.66 10.16
N GLU A 83 12.24 21.58 9.26
CA GLU A 83 12.35 20.48 8.30
C GLU A 83 12.41 19.13 9.03
N ALA A 84 13.32 19.02 10.01
CA ALA A 84 13.47 17.81 10.80
C ALA A 84 12.18 17.44 11.56
N LEU A 85 11.47 18.44 12.10
CA LEU A 85 10.21 18.24 12.82
C LEU A 85 9.10 17.74 11.88
N LEU A 86 8.99 18.31 10.68
CA LEU A 86 8.01 17.90 9.69
C LEU A 86 8.33 16.49 9.17
N MET A 87 9.54 16.26 8.66
CA MET A 87 9.94 14.94 8.16
C MET A 87 9.82 13.85 9.22
N GLY A 88 10.32 14.11 10.43
CA GLY A 88 10.23 13.18 11.55
C GLY A 88 8.79 12.96 12.02
N GLY A 89 8.00 14.03 12.18
CA GLY A 89 6.63 13.97 12.66
C GLY A 89 5.67 13.27 11.69
N TYR A 90 5.72 13.64 10.41
CA TYR A 90 4.93 12.96 9.37
C TYR A 90 5.41 11.52 9.14
N GLY A 91 6.72 11.27 9.23
CA GLY A 91 7.26 9.91 9.16
C GLY A 91 6.77 9.00 10.28
N LEU A 92 6.72 9.50 11.53
CA LEU A 92 6.15 8.77 12.66
C LEU A 92 4.64 8.58 12.51
N LEU A 93 3.92 9.61 12.07
CA LEU A 93 2.49 9.50 11.78
C LEU A 93 2.21 8.45 10.69
N ALA A 94 3.02 8.43 9.64
CA ALA A 94 2.94 7.44 8.56
C ALA A 94 3.06 6.01 9.10
N ILE A 95 4.03 5.74 10.00
CA ILE A 95 4.19 4.43 10.64
C ILE A 95 2.91 4.04 11.41
N VAL A 96 2.32 4.97 12.15
CA VAL A 96 1.07 4.74 12.89
C VAL A 96 -0.08 4.43 11.94
N LEU A 97 -0.26 5.23 10.88
CA LEU A 97 -1.33 5.04 9.90
C LEU A 97 -1.17 3.73 9.12
N ILE A 98 0.05 3.37 8.71
CA ILE A 98 0.35 2.09 8.07
C ILE A 98 -0.07 0.94 8.99
N LYS A 99 0.30 0.99 10.28
CA LYS A 99 -0.06 -0.06 11.24
C LYS A 99 -1.56 -0.19 11.43
N LEU A 100 -2.28 0.93 11.55
CA LEU A 100 -3.74 0.95 11.72
C LEU A 100 -4.47 0.43 10.47
N GLY A 101 -4.07 0.90 9.28
CA GLY A 101 -4.66 0.46 8.02
C GLY A 101 -4.39 -1.02 7.77
N HIS A 102 -3.16 -1.47 8.04
CA HIS A 102 -2.80 -2.88 7.95
C HIS A 102 -3.66 -3.75 8.87
N PHE A 103 -3.80 -3.38 10.14
CA PHE A 103 -4.65 -4.11 11.08
C PHE A 103 -6.09 -4.23 10.59
N PHE A 104 -6.64 -3.15 10.01
CA PHE A 104 -7.99 -3.14 9.45
C PHE A 104 -8.11 -4.08 8.24
N GLN A 105 -7.15 -4.07 7.32
CA GLN A 105 -7.16 -4.96 6.16
C GLN A 105 -7.00 -6.44 6.56
N ASP A 106 -6.09 -6.79 7.47
CA ASP A 106 -5.89 -8.19 7.92
C ASP A 106 -7.17 -8.73 8.58
N LYS A 107 -7.67 -8.03 9.61
CA LYS A 107 -8.76 -8.56 10.45
C LYS A 107 -10.13 -8.49 9.81
N VAL A 108 -10.42 -7.41 9.08
CA VAL A 108 -11.78 -7.18 8.55
C VAL A 108 -11.92 -7.76 7.15
N ALA A 109 -10.88 -7.69 6.32
CA ALA A 109 -10.96 -8.23 4.97
C ALA A 109 -10.89 -9.76 4.94
N LEU A 110 -10.10 -10.37 5.83
CA LEU A 110 -9.83 -11.80 5.84
C LEU A 110 -10.19 -12.48 7.19
N PRO A 111 -11.45 -12.42 7.66
CA PRO A 111 -11.82 -12.85 9.02
C PRO A 111 -11.59 -14.34 9.35
N LYS A 112 -11.40 -15.22 8.37
CA LYS A 112 -11.20 -16.67 8.58
C LYS A 112 -9.74 -17.10 8.66
N VAL A 113 -8.79 -16.19 8.45
CA VAL A 113 -7.36 -16.48 8.52
C VAL A 113 -6.66 -15.37 9.28
N SER A 114 -5.68 -15.70 10.11
CA SER A 114 -4.80 -14.70 10.70
C SER A 114 -3.50 -14.69 9.90
N LEU A 115 -3.26 -13.63 9.12
CA LEU A 115 -2.02 -13.54 8.34
C LEU A 115 -0.81 -13.56 9.28
N HIS A 116 -0.88 -12.88 10.42
CA HIS A 116 0.17 -12.91 11.43
C HIS A 116 0.54 -14.34 11.89
N SER A 117 -0.46 -15.16 12.25
CA SER A 117 -0.20 -16.54 12.67
C SER A 117 0.38 -17.39 11.55
N GLU A 118 -0.09 -17.19 10.31
CA GLU A 118 0.41 -17.94 9.16
C GLU A 118 1.84 -17.54 8.79
N ILE A 119 2.18 -16.24 8.88
CA ILE A 119 3.55 -15.74 8.70
C ILE A 119 4.49 -16.32 9.76
N ALA A 120 4.06 -16.40 11.02
CA ALA A 120 4.84 -17.05 12.09
C ALA A 120 5.09 -18.54 11.83
N LYS A 121 4.23 -19.21 11.05
CA LYS A 121 4.41 -20.61 10.60
C LYS A 121 5.24 -20.73 9.30
N GLY A 122 5.74 -19.63 8.73
CA GLY A 122 6.49 -19.65 7.48
C GLY A 122 5.64 -19.63 6.21
N ASN A 123 4.36 -19.30 6.30
CA ASN A 123 3.46 -19.27 5.13
C ASN A 123 3.75 -18.05 4.24
N THR A 124 4.47 -18.30 3.13
CA THR A 124 4.86 -17.26 2.17
C THR A 124 3.65 -16.65 1.43
N THR A 125 2.55 -17.39 1.28
CA THR A 125 1.31 -16.87 0.68
C THR A 125 0.69 -15.80 1.55
N ALA A 126 0.59 -16.05 2.86
CA ALA A 126 0.12 -15.07 3.83
C ALA A 126 1.03 -13.82 3.84
N SER A 127 2.36 -14.00 3.76
CA SER A 127 3.30 -12.87 3.72
C SER A 127 3.19 -11.99 2.47
N LEU A 128 2.87 -12.56 1.30
CA LEU A 128 2.65 -11.76 0.10
C LEU A 128 1.36 -10.95 0.18
N ILE A 129 0.32 -11.50 0.81
CA ILE A 129 -0.93 -10.78 1.04
C ILE A 129 -0.71 -9.65 2.04
N ASP A 130 0.01 -9.91 3.14
CA ASP A 130 0.45 -8.91 4.12
C ASP A 130 1.26 -7.79 3.43
N PHE A 131 2.25 -8.15 2.59
CA PHE A 131 2.97 -7.19 1.75
C PHE A 131 2.02 -6.34 0.91
N GLY A 132 1.06 -6.97 0.22
CA GLY A 132 0.05 -6.28 -0.58
C GLY A 132 -0.81 -5.32 0.24
N HIS A 133 -1.27 -5.72 1.43
CA HIS A 133 -2.05 -4.88 2.35
C HIS A 133 -1.26 -3.65 2.78
N VAL A 134 -0.06 -3.85 3.32
CA VAL A 134 0.77 -2.77 3.87
C VAL A 134 1.19 -1.78 2.77
N VAL A 135 1.59 -2.27 1.59
CA VAL A 135 1.95 -1.41 0.45
C VAL A 135 0.75 -0.63 -0.08
N SER A 136 -0.43 -1.27 -0.19
CA SER A 136 -1.65 -0.59 -0.65
C SER A 136 -2.06 0.54 0.29
N VAL A 137 -1.97 0.30 1.61
CA VAL A 137 -2.23 1.32 2.64
C VAL A 137 -1.24 2.48 2.50
N ALA A 138 0.05 2.20 2.29
CA ALA A 138 1.05 3.23 2.07
C ALA A 138 0.79 4.08 0.81
N VAL A 139 0.38 3.45 -0.30
CA VAL A 139 0.06 4.17 -1.54
C VAL A 139 -1.07 5.18 -1.32
N VAL A 140 -2.14 4.80 -0.59
CA VAL A 140 -3.25 5.72 -0.34
C VAL A 140 -2.89 6.81 0.67
N ILE A 141 -2.06 6.53 1.69
CA ILE A 141 -1.54 7.57 2.60
C ILE A 141 -0.71 8.58 1.81
N ARG A 142 0.22 8.10 0.97
CA ARG A 142 1.05 8.96 0.11
C ARG A 142 0.17 9.87 -0.75
N SER A 143 -0.85 9.30 -1.37
CA SER A 143 -1.78 10.05 -2.23
C SER A 143 -2.59 11.10 -1.47
N ALA A 144 -3.00 10.81 -0.24
CA ALA A 144 -3.69 11.78 0.63
C ALA A 144 -2.75 12.92 1.06
N LEU A 145 -1.48 12.62 1.39
CA LEU A 145 -0.48 13.64 1.74
C LEU A 145 -0.22 14.60 0.57
N LEU A 146 -0.09 14.08 -0.65
CA LEU A 146 0.11 14.91 -1.85
C LEU A 146 -1.10 15.79 -2.17
N TRP A 147 -2.31 15.26 -1.97
CA TRP A 147 -3.54 15.99 -2.24
C TRP A 147 -3.75 17.19 -1.29
N VAL A 148 -3.26 17.09 -0.05
CA VAL A 148 -3.45 18.11 1.00
C VAL A 148 -2.21 19.01 1.17
N ALA A 149 -1.15 18.84 0.35
CA ALA A 149 0.23 19.27 0.61
C ALA A 149 0.47 20.78 0.92
N THR A 150 -0.53 21.65 0.84
CA THR A 150 -0.43 23.09 1.13
C THR A 150 -0.77 23.50 2.56
N GLU A 151 -1.15 22.58 3.46
CA GLU A 151 -1.72 22.97 4.77
C GLU A 151 -0.86 22.69 6.01
N GLY A 152 0.34 22.11 5.84
CA GLY A 152 1.16 21.69 6.98
C GLY A 152 0.33 20.89 8.00
N TRP A 153 0.53 21.17 9.30
CA TRP A 153 -0.17 20.47 10.39
C TRP A 153 -1.71 20.58 10.34
N HIS A 154 -2.25 21.63 9.72
CA HIS A 154 -3.70 21.83 9.62
C HIS A 154 -4.37 20.85 8.65
N GLY A 155 -3.62 20.33 7.68
CA GLY A 155 -4.12 19.32 6.73
C GLY A 155 -4.28 17.92 7.32
N LEU A 156 -3.74 17.66 8.52
CA LEU A 156 -3.73 16.31 9.11
C LEU A 156 -5.12 15.67 9.28
N PRO A 157 -6.16 16.38 9.79
CA PRO A 157 -7.50 15.80 9.91
C PRO A 157 -8.04 15.32 8.56
N ILE A 158 -7.70 16.02 7.49
CA ILE A 158 -8.15 15.72 6.12
C ILE A 158 -7.41 14.49 5.60
N VAL A 159 -6.09 14.41 5.82
CA VAL A 159 -5.29 13.22 5.49
C VAL A 159 -5.84 12.00 6.21
N ILE A 160 -6.21 12.12 7.49
CA ILE A 160 -6.83 11.04 8.27
C ILE A 160 -8.19 10.64 7.70
N ALA A 161 -9.04 11.61 7.34
CA ALA A 161 -10.35 11.34 6.75
C ALA A 161 -10.22 10.63 5.39
N ALA A 162 -9.36 11.13 4.50
CA ALA A 162 -9.04 10.51 3.21
C ALA A 162 -8.47 9.09 3.40
N PHE A 163 -7.58 8.91 4.37
CA PHE A 163 -7.06 7.59 4.76
C PHE A 163 -8.16 6.61 5.16
N ILE A 164 -9.12 7.03 6.00
CA ILE A 164 -10.25 6.18 6.42
C ILE A 164 -11.09 5.78 5.20
N ILE A 165 -11.46 6.75 4.37
CA ILE A 165 -12.26 6.51 3.15
C ILE A 165 -11.52 5.54 2.22
N ALA A 166 -10.23 5.76 1.98
CA ALA A 166 -9.42 4.90 1.13
C ALA A 166 -9.31 3.48 1.67
N ASN A 167 -9.15 3.30 2.99
CA ASN A 167 -9.12 1.97 3.61
C ASN A 167 -10.44 1.23 3.50
N ILE A 168 -11.57 1.93 3.61
CA ILE A 168 -12.89 1.35 3.33
C ILE A 168 -12.97 0.92 1.87
N ALA A 169 -12.49 1.73 0.93
CA ALA A 169 -12.47 1.38 -0.48
C ALA A 169 -11.61 0.14 -0.77
N LEU A 170 -10.40 0.05 -0.18
CA LEU A 170 -9.53 -1.13 -0.27
C LEU A 170 -10.14 -2.37 0.41
N LEU A 171 -10.90 -2.20 1.49
CA LEU A 171 -11.65 -3.28 2.10
C LEU A 171 -12.72 -3.82 1.13
N LEU A 172 -13.45 -2.94 0.45
CA LEU A 172 -14.45 -3.36 -0.56
C LEU A 172 -13.79 -4.14 -1.71
N VAL A 173 -12.62 -3.70 -2.17
CA VAL A 173 -11.81 -4.41 -3.17
C VAL A 173 -11.43 -5.81 -2.68
N SER A 174 -11.00 -5.92 -1.43
CA SER A 174 -10.65 -7.20 -0.80
C SER A 174 -11.87 -8.12 -0.69
N GLN A 175 -13.02 -7.62 -0.24
CA GLN A 175 -14.27 -8.38 -0.15
C GLN A 175 -14.76 -8.83 -1.54
N TYR A 176 -14.66 -7.97 -2.55
CA TYR A 176 -14.92 -8.32 -3.94
C TYR A 176 -14.08 -9.52 -4.38
N ARG A 177 -12.78 -9.54 -4.04
CA ARG A 177 -11.88 -10.66 -4.38
C ARG A 177 -12.25 -11.95 -3.66
N VAL A 178 -12.59 -11.89 -2.37
CA VAL A 178 -13.09 -13.07 -1.63
C VAL A 178 -14.35 -13.63 -2.29
N GLN A 179 -15.31 -12.75 -2.62
CA GLN A 179 -16.57 -13.15 -3.23
C GLN A 179 -16.41 -13.67 -4.67
N LEU A 180 -15.50 -13.07 -5.46
CA LEU A 180 -15.18 -13.54 -6.79
C LEU A 180 -14.55 -14.93 -6.75
N PHE A 181 -13.58 -15.14 -5.85
CA PHE A 181 -12.95 -16.45 -5.66
C PHE A 181 -13.99 -17.52 -5.34
N LYS A 182 -14.91 -17.23 -4.40
CA LYS A 182 -16.00 -18.16 -4.06
C LYS A 182 -16.90 -18.50 -5.25
N ARG A 183 -17.12 -17.57 -6.18
CA ARG A 183 -17.99 -17.78 -7.35
C ARG A 183 -17.29 -18.54 -8.48
N THR A 184 -15.99 -18.36 -8.65
CA THR A 184 -15.25 -18.96 -9.77
C THR A 184 -14.50 -20.23 -9.39
N ASN A 185 -14.33 -20.50 -8.09
CA ASN A 185 -13.65 -21.69 -7.62
C ASN A 185 -14.58 -22.92 -7.66
N ARG A 186 -14.17 -23.96 -8.41
CA ARG A 186 -14.96 -25.18 -8.60
C ARG A 186 -14.82 -26.18 -7.45
N SER A 187 -13.77 -26.09 -6.63
CA SER A 187 -13.56 -27.01 -5.49
C SER A 187 -14.49 -26.73 -4.30
N GLY A 188 -15.14 -25.56 -4.26
CA GLY A 188 -15.99 -25.15 -3.14
C GLY A 188 -15.24 -24.49 -1.97
N ASP A 189 -13.91 -24.49 -1.99
CA ASP A 189 -13.09 -23.86 -0.96
C ASP A 189 -13.14 -22.33 -1.04
N CYS A 190 -12.93 -21.67 0.11
CA CYS A 190 -12.86 -20.22 0.19
C CYS A 190 -11.42 -19.71 0.01
N LEU A 191 -11.27 -18.45 -0.41
CA LEU A 191 -9.96 -17.81 -0.63
C LEU A 191 -9.02 -18.00 0.58
N GLN A 192 -9.56 -17.86 1.78
CA GLN A 192 -8.79 -17.93 3.02
C GLN A 192 -8.24 -19.33 3.30
N GLN A 193 -8.92 -20.38 2.85
CA GLN A 193 -8.39 -21.73 2.92
C GLN A 193 -7.20 -21.89 1.97
N ALA A 194 -7.28 -21.36 0.74
CA ALA A 194 -6.16 -21.38 -0.19
C ALA A 194 -4.93 -20.61 0.33
N ILE A 195 -5.13 -19.61 1.18
CA ILE A 195 -4.04 -18.91 1.88
C ILE A 195 -3.39 -19.87 2.89
N VAL A 196 -4.17 -20.52 3.74
CA VAL A 196 -3.68 -21.50 4.73
C VAL A 196 -2.96 -22.66 4.05
N ASP A 197 -3.46 -23.12 2.90
CA ASP A 197 -2.86 -24.20 2.10
C ASP A 197 -1.58 -23.77 1.32
N GLY A 198 -1.10 -22.55 1.56
CA GLY A 198 0.13 -22.03 0.98
C GLY A 198 0.08 -21.88 -0.55
N ASN A 199 -1.09 -21.58 -1.13
CA ASN A 199 -1.19 -21.33 -2.57
C ASN A 199 -0.56 -19.98 -2.96
N LEU A 200 0.73 -20.00 -3.30
CA LEU A 200 1.50 -18.81 -3.64
C LEU A 200 0.89 -17.99 -4.78
N ALA A 201 0.30 -18.65 -5.79
CA ALA A 201 -0.33 -18.01 -6.92
C ALA A 201 -1.54 -17.14 -6.47
N VAL A 202 -2.31 -17.62 -5.50
CA VAL A 202 -3.40 -16.82 -4.90
C VAL A 202 -2.86 -15.58 -4.19
N GLY A 203 -1.77 -15.73 -3.44
CA GLY A 203 -1.10 -14.62 -2.75
C GLY A 203 -0.61 -13.52 -3.70
N VAL A 204 0.16 -13.91 -4.74
CA VAL A 204 0.68 -12.98 -5.76
C VAL A 204 -0.46 -12.22 -6.44
N ARG A 205 -1.49 -12.94 -6.89
CA ARG A 205 -2.62 -12.35 -7.61
C ARG A 205 -3.43 -11.41 -6.72
N TYR A 206 -3.65 -11.77 -5.46
CA TYR A 206 -4.35 -10.93 -4.50
C TYR A 206 -3.58 -9.64 -4.22
N ALA A 207 -2.28 -9.76 -3.89
CA ALA A 207 -1.43 -8.63 -3.56
C ALA A 207 -1.32 -7.64 -4.73
N GLY A 208 -1.06 -8.13 -5.95
CA GLY A 208 -0.96 -7.28 -7.13
C GLY A 208 -2.26 -6.57 -7.47
N PHE A 209 -3.41 -7.23 -7.30
CA PHE A 209 -4.71 -6.60 -7.53
C PHE A 209 -5.01 -5.49 -6.52
N LEU A 210 -4.69 -5.70 -5.24
CA LEU A 210 -4.91 -4.70 -4.20
C LEU A 210 -3.98 -3.49 -4.38
N ILE A 211 -2.69 -3.72 -4.69
CA ILE A 211 -1.72 -2.66 -4.99
C ILE A 211 -2.17 -1.86 -6.22
N GLY A 212 -2.58 -2.55 -7.30
CA GLY A 212 -3.12 -1.90 -8.50
C GLY A 212 -4.37 -1.06 -8.20
N SER A 213 -5.25 -1.56 -7.34
CA SER A 213 -6.44 -0.82 -6.89
C SER A 213 -6.08 0.42 -6.07
N ALA A 214 -5.10 0.32 -5.18
CA ALA A 214 -4.60 1.46 -4.41
C ALA A 214 -3.99 2.53 -5.30
N LEU A 215 -3.22 2.13 -6.32
CA LEU A 215 -2.69 3.05 -7.33
C LEU A 215 -3.83 3.69 -8.14
N ALA A 216 -4.85 2.94 -8.52
CA ALA A 216 -6.01 3.54 -9.19
C ALA A 216 -6.75 4.54 -8.31
N VAL A 217 -6.86 4.31 -6.99
CA VAL A 217 -7.45 5.27 -6.05
C VAL A 217 -6.68 6.59 -6.05
N THR A 218 -5.37 6.60 -6.32
CA THR A 218 -4.60 7.85 -6.34
C THR A 218 -5.00 8.79 -7.48
N ALA A 219 -5.65 8.28 -8.53
CA ALA A 219 -6.27 9.11 -9.57
C ALA A 219 -7.33 10.07 -8.98
N ALA A 220 -7.96 9.71 -7.87
CA ALA A 220 -8.93 10.57 -7.20
C ALA A 220 -8.33 11.93 -6.80
N SER A 221 -7.05 11.97 -6.43
CA SER A 221 -6.37 13.20 -6.00
C SER A 221 -6.15 14.20 -7.15
N GLY A 222 -6.09 13.76 -8.40
CA GLY A 222 -6.02 14.68 -9.55
C GLY A 222 -7.39 15.05 -10.14
N ILE A 223 -8.41 14.20 -9.92
CA ILE A 223 -9.77 14.44 -10.41
C ILE A 223 -10.58 15.32 -9.44
N ALA A 224 -10.45 15.07 -8.13
CA ALA A 224 -11.27 15.74 -7.12
C ALA A 224 -10.68 17.10 -6.72
N PRO A 225 -11.45 18.19 -6.86
CA PRO A 225 -10.98 19.50 -6.43
C PRO A 225 -10.76 19.50 -4.91
N TYR A 226 -9.72 20.20 -4.49
CA TYR A 226 -9.43 20.45 -3.10
C TYR A 226 -9.79 21.89 -2.73
N ALA A 227 -10.70 22.04 -1.77
CA ALA A 227 -11.09 23.31 -1.17
C ALA A 227 -10.99 23.21 0.36
N ALA A 228 -10.02 23.95 0.93
CA ALA A 228 -9.70 24.00 2.36
C ALA A 228 -10.88 24.49 3.22
N ASP A 229 -11.62 25.46 2.68
CA ASP A 229 -12.76 26.14 3.29
C ASP A 229 -14.05 25.32 3.24
N ASN A 230 -14.10 24.27 2.41
CA ASN A 230 -15.25 23.40 2.28
C ASN A 230 -14.86 21.91 2.30
N LEU A 231 -14.48 21.45 3.49
CA LEU A 231 -14.02 20.09 3.72
C LEU A 231 -15.03 19.01 3.30
N LEU A 232 -16.33 19.26 3.52
CA LEU A 232 -17.38 18.30 3.17
C LEU A 232 -17.44 18.07 1.66
N VAL A 233 -17.40 19.14 0.87
CA VAL A 233 -17.38 19.03 -0.60
C VAL A 233 -16.09 18.35 -1.07
N SER A 234 -14.94 18.77 -0.55
CA SER A 234 -13.65 18.16 -0.90
C SER A 234 -13.61 16.65 -0.65
N LEU A 235 -13.99 16.21 0.56
CA LEU A 235 -13.98 14.80 0.92
C LEU A 235 -15.03 13.98 0.15
N THR A 236 -16.22 14.53 -0.09
CA THR A 236 -17.27 13.82 -0.86
C THR A 236 -16.89 13.70 -2.33
N SER A 237 -16.36 14.75 -2.95
CA SER A 237 -15.81 14.69 -4.31
C SER A 237 -14.66 13.70 -4.42
N TRP A 238 -13.73 13.71 -3.46
CA TRP A 238 -12.61 12.77 -3.45
C TRP A 238 -13.08 11.32 -3.28
N ALA A 239 -14.01 11.05 -2.35
CA ALA A 239 -14.58 9.72 -2.14
C ALA A 239 -15.29 9.19 -3.40
N LEU A 240 -16.07 10.04 -4.08
CA LEU A 240 -16.74 9.68 -5.33
C LEU A 240 -15.74 9.39 -6.44
N SER A 241 -14.72 10.24 -6.61
CA SER A 241 -13.65 10.04 -7.59
C SER A 241 -12.84 8.76 -7.33
N ALA A 242 -12.60 8.42 -6.07
CA ALA A 242 -11.95 7.16 -5.67
C ALA A 242 -12.80 5.95 -6.05
N LEU A 243 -14.11 6.00 -5.78
CA LEU A 243 -15.03 4.91 -6.14
C LEU A 243 -15.12 4.73 -7.67
N VAL A 244 -15.26 5.83 -8.42
CA VAL A 244 -15.29 5.81 -9.89
C VAL A 244 -13.98 5.25 -10.44
N SER A 245 -12.83 5.71 -9.92
CA SER A 245 -11.51 5.20 -10.32
C SER A 245 -11.38 3.69 -10.05
N LEU A 246 -11.89 3.19 -8.93
CA LEU A 246 -11.91 1.75 -8.66
C LEU A 246 -12.78 0.97 -9.65
N VAL A 247 -13.96 1.47 -10.00
CA VAL A 247 -14.83 0.83 -11.00
C VAL A 247 -14.13 0.78 -12.35
N VAL A 248 -13.56 1.90 -12.80
CA VAL A 248 -12.80 1.98 -14.06
C VAL A 248 -11.62 1.02 -14.04
N PHE A 249 -10.85 0.99 -12.94
CA PHE A 249 -9.75 0.06 -12.76
C PHE A 249 -10.19 -1.40 -12.90
N ILE A 250 -11.27 -1.80 -12.24
CA ILE A 250 -11.79 -3.17 -12.32
C ILE A 250 -12.20 -3.51 -13.77
N LEU A 251 -12.89 -2.61 -14.46
CA LEU A 251 -13.32 -2.82 -15.84
C LEU A 251 -12.12 -2.96 -16.79
N LEU A 252 -11.15 -2.06 -16.69
CA LEU A 252 -9.91 -2.12 -17.48
C LEU A 252 -9.12 -3.39 -17.17
N HIS A 253 -8.99 -3.76 -15.89
CA HIS A 253 -8.32 -4.99 -15.49
C HIS A 253 -8.99 -6.21 -16.11
N LEU A 254 -10.32 -6.32 -16.03
CA LEU A 254 -11.08 -7.43 -16.58
C LEU A 254 -10.97 -7.49 -18.12
N LEU A 255 -10.97 -6.35 -18.79
CA LEU A 255 -10.78 -6.26 -20.24
C LEU A 255 -9.38 -6.73 -20.63
N THR A 256 -8.34 -6.12 -20.04
CA THR A 256 -6.94 -6.38 -20.39
C THR A 256 -6.55 -7.82 -20.06
N ILE A 257 -6.96 -8.34 -18.90
CA ILE A 257 -6.63 -9.72 -18.52
C ILE A 257 -7.30 -10.75 -19.45
N LYS A 258 -8.52 -10.48 -19.92
CA LYS A 258 -9.23 -11.33 -20.89
C LYS A 258 -8.53 -11.36 -22.25
N ILE A 259 -7.90 -10.25 -22.65
CA ILE A 259 -7.16 -10.16 -23.92
C ILE A 259 -5.79 -10.85 -23.79
N ILE A 260 -5.02 -10.53 -22.75
CA ILE A 260 -3.65 -11.02 -22.59
C ILE A 260 -3.61 -12.52 -22.28
N LEU A 261 -4.53 -13.00 -21.44
CA LEU A 261 -4.64 -14.42 -21.08
C LEU A 261 -5.81 -15.08 -21.82
N ALA A 262 -6.03 -14.71 -23.08
CA ALA A 262 -7.09 -15.30 -23.90
C ALA A 262 -6.92 -16.82 -24.02
N GLY A 263 -8.02 -17.57 -23.81
CA GLY A 263 -8.03 -19.03 -23.85
C GLY A 263 -7.55 -19.73 -22.57
N CYS A 264 -7.14 -18.98 -21.54
CA CYS A 264 -6.73 -19.51 -20.24
C CYS A 264 -7.86 -19.42 -19.20
N ASP A 265 -8.19 -20.52 -18.52
CA ASP A 265 -9.03 -20.45 -17.31
C ASP A 265 -8.17 -20.00 -16.12
N ILE A 266 -8.06 -18.68 -15.97
CA ILE A 266 -7.25 -18.04 -14.93
C ILE A 266 -7.64 -18.51 -13.53
N SER A 267 -8.91 -18.84 -13.29
CA SER A 267 -9.34 -19.31 -11.98
C SER A 267 -8.84 -20.73 -11.72
N ASP A 268 -8.94 -21.63 -12.70
CA ASP A 268 -8.40 -23.00 -12.55
C ASP A 268 -6.87 -23.02 -12.42
N GLU A 269 -6.18 -22.25 -13.27
CA GLU A 269 -4.72 -22.12 -13.25
C GLU A 269 -4.20 -21.65 -11.89
N VAL A 270 -4.80 -20.59 -11.33
CA VAL A 270 -4.35 -20.02 -10.06
C VAL A 270 -4.82 -20.83 -8.86
N ASN A 271 -6.08 -21.24 -8.84
CA ASN A 271 -6.67 -21.84 -7.63
C ASN A 271 -6.31 -23.32 -7.49
N ARG A 272 -6.37 -24.09 -8.59
CA ARG A 272 -6.15 -25.55 -8.57
C ARG A 272 -4.73 -25.93 -8.97
N GLN A 273 -4.23 -25.36 -10.07
CA GLN A 273 -2.89 -25.70 -10.57
C GLN A 273 -1.76 -24.94 -9.87
N LYS A 274 -2.11 -23.96 -9.01
CA LYS A 274 -1.17 -23.10 -8.26
C LYS A 274 -0.15 -22.40 -9.18
N ASN A 275 -0.58 -22.01 -10.38
CA ASN A 275 0.27 -21.44 -11.42
C ASN A 275 0.69 -20.00 -11.08
N VAL A 276 1.90 -19.86 -10.54
CA VAL A 276 2.47 -18.57 -10.13
C VAL A 276 2.76 -17.66 -11.34
N GLY A 277 3.03 -18.22 -12.52
CA GLY A 277 3.27 -17.45 -13.75
C GLY A 277 2.04 -16.67 -14.17
N VAL A 278 0.88 -17.35 -14.26
CA VAL A 278 -0.41 -16.73 -14.55
C VAL A 278 -0.79 -15.68 -13.49
N ALA A 279 -0.55 -16.00 -12.21
CA ALA A 279 -0.78 -15.05 -11.12
C ALA A 279 0.09 -13.78 -11.24
N THR A 280 1.37 -13.94 -11.59
CA THR A 280 2.31 -12.83 -11.77
C THR A 280 1.91 -11.95 -12.94
N ILE A 281 1.49 -12.52 -14.07
CA ILE A 281 0.95 -11.75 -15.20
C ILE A 281 -0.30 -10.97 -14.76
N SER A 282 -1.22 -11.61 -14.03
CA SER A 282 -2.41 -10.94 -13.49
C SER A 282 -2.07 -9.79 -12.53
N ALA A 283 -1.04 -9.96 -11.71
CA ALA A 283 -0.53 -8.93 -10.80
C ALA A 283 0.10 -7.77 -11.57
N ALA A 284 0.94 -8.07 -12.57
CA ALA A 284 1.59 -7.07 -13.42
C ALA A 284 0.57 -6.24 -14.22
N ILE A 285 -0.48 -6.86 -14.75
CA ILE A 285 -1.59 -6.15 -15.42
C ILE A 285 -2.29 -5.20 -14.45
N SER A 286 -2.58 -5.67 -13.22
CA SER A 286 -3.19 -4.84 -12.18
C SER A 286 -2.31 -3.64 -11.84
N PHE A 287 -1.01 -3.87 -11.64
CA PHE A 287 -0.04 -2.81 -11.38
C PHE A 287 0.02 -1.81 -12.55
N ALA A 288 0.16 -2.30 -13.79
CA ALA A 288 0.27 -1.48 -14.99
C ALA A 288 -0.94 -0.56 -15.18
N ILE A 289 -2.17 -1.08 -15.02
CA ILE A 289 -3.38 -0.26 -15.14
C ILE A 289 -3.46 0.74 -13.99
N GLY A 290 -3.22 0.30 -12.75
CA GLY A 290 -3.25 1.16 -11.58
C GLY A 290 -2.27 2.32 -11.69
N ILE A 291 -1.00 2.04 -12.04
CA ILE A 291 0.04 3.07 -12.18
C ILE A 291 -0.24 3.97 -13.39
N SER A 292 -0.77 3.45 -14.51
CA SER A 292 -1.17 4.30 -15.64
C SER A 292 -2.29 5.26 -15.26
N MET A 293 -3.29 4.80 -14.51
CA MET A 293 -4.35 5.68 -14.01
C MET A 293 -3.79 6.73 -13.03
N ALA A 294 -2.95 6.30 -12.09
CA ALA A 294 -2.27 7.21 -11.15
C ALA A 294 -1.51 8.32 -11.88
N THR A 295 -0.76 7.98 -12.93
CA THR A 295 0.05 8.93 -13.68
C THR A 295 -0.77 9.82 -14.62
N LEU A 296 -1.81 9.28 -15.27
CA LEU A 296 -2.61 10.04 -16.25
C LEU A 296 -3.68 10.93 -15.62
N LEU A 297 -4.17 10.55 -14.44
CA LEU A 297 -5.33 11.18 -13.80
C LEU A 297 -5.03 11.69 -12.38
N GLY A 298 -3.93 11.25 -11.76
CA GLY A 298 -3.54 11.70 -10.43
C GLY A 298 -2.85 13.06 -10.42
N ALA A 299 -2.71 13.60 -9.22
CA ALA A 299 -1.95 14.83 -8.93
C ALA A 299 -0.49 14.52 -8.59
#